data_AF-A0A1V5KRR4-F1
#
_entry.id   AF-A0A1V5KRR4-F1
#
_cell.length_a   1.000
_cell.length_b   1.000
_cell.length_c   1.000
_cell.angle_alpha   90.00
_cell.angle_beta   90.00
_cell.angle_gamma   90.00
#
_symmetry.space_group_name_H-M   'P 1'
#
loop_
_entity.id
_entity.type
_entity.pdbx_description
1 polymer ?
#
loop_
_entity_poly.entity_id
_entity_poly.type
_entity_poly.pdbx_seq_one_letter_code
_entity_poly.pdbx_strand_id
1 'polypeptide(L)'
;MENASVEFDAVTLRPTYRLLIGQPGRSNAFRIAARLGLPGELVDRARDFMTVEQVRLDELMRNLERAQQEAEEKQETAAILAEEARALKEKCEKVEQELAGRREAILAKAGEEARALVRAARQEAEAAIKELREKISRETAGGREAAIQEARDRLGKLRGRVDKAVPGKTFAGNVPSDLRPGEDVYLPKFSQKGYVLSPPGPGGEVQVQVGILKMNVPLEELRRAEKTGVSGGQTEVGDVLLGKAREISHELDLRGLYADEAKLQVEKYLDDACLAGLSKVYLIHGKGTGSLRAAIHRDLKGHSRVKSFRLGEQGEGGYGVTVVELA
;
A
#
# COMPACT_ATOMS: atom_id res chain seq x y z
N MET A 1 28.73 45.43 -20.95
CA MET A 1 28.93 45.72 -19.52
C MET A 1 27.84 44.99 -18.77
N GLU A 2 28.21 44.08 -17.89
CA GLU A 2 27.28 43.45 -16.95
C GLU A 2 27.23 44.29 -15.68
N ASN A 3 26.04 44.47 -15.12
CA ASN A 3 25.89 45.14 -13.82
C ASN A 3 26.53 44.30 -12.72
N ALA A 4 27.06 44.90 -11.67
CA ALA A 4 27.57 44.17 -10.52
C ALA A 4 27.17 44.87 -9.23
N SER A 5 27.04 44.11 -8.15
CA SER A 5 26.74 44.62 -6.82
C SER A 5 27.61 43.96 -5.77
N VAL A 6 27.80 44.64 -4.63
CA VAL A 6 28.51 44.10 -3.48
C VAL A 6 27.47 43.76 -2.42
N GLU A 7 27.49 42.52 -1.97
CA GLU A 7 26.57 42.02 -0.94
C GLU A 7 26.85 42.72 0.39
N PHE A 8 25.77 43.08 1.08
CA PHE A 8 25.79 43.91 2.27
C PHE A 8 24.78 43.38 3.28
N ASP A 9 25.25 43.05 4.48
CA ASP A 9 24.39 42.52 5.52
C ASP A 9 23.49 43.64 6.07
N ALA A 10 22.20 43.52 5.79
CA ALA A 10 21.17 44.46 6.22
C ALA A 10 20.98 44.51 7.75
N VAL A 11 21.37 43.49 8.51
CA VAL A 11 21.25 43.41 9.97
C VAL A 11 22.47 44.01 10.64
N THR A 12 23.67 43.57 10.26
CA THR A 12 24.91 44.09 10.88
C THR A 12 25.38 45.41 10.28
N LEU A 13 24.87 45.78 9.09
CA LEU A 13 25.27 46.92 8.25
C LEU A 13 26.77 46.91 7.93
N ARG A 14 27.31 45.72 7.67
CA ARG A 14 28.71 45.50 7.26
C ARG A 14 28.75 44.95 5.83
N PRO A 15 29.74 45.35 5.02
CA PRO A 15 29.98 44.70 3.74
C PRO A 15 30.40 43.25 3.98
N THR A 16 29.83 42.31 3.21
CA THR A 16 30.32 40.92 3.19
C THR A 16 31.51 40.76 2.24
N TYR A 17 31.84 41.83 1.50
CA TYR A 17 32.90 41.90 0.49
C TYR A 17 32.74 40.88 -0.66
N ARG A 18 31.51 40.37 -0.87
CA ARG A 18 31.17 39.47 -1.96
C ARG A 18 30.66 40.27 -3.16
N LEU A 19 31.29 40.09 -4.32
CA LEU A 19 30.88 40.71 -5.58
C LEU A 19 29.92 39.78 -6.33
N LEU A 20 28.71 40.25 -6.60
CA LEU A 20 27.68 39.58 -7.39
C LEU A 20 27.62 40.22 -8.77
N ILE A 21 28.22 39.54 -9.76
CA ILE A 21 28.21 39.98 -11.17
C ILE A 21 26.87 39.55 -11.80
N GLY A 22 26.31 40.43 -12.62
CA GLY A 22 25.02 40.27 -13.30
C GLY A 22 23.80 40.68 -12.46
N GLN A 23 23.97 40.95 -11.16
CA GLN A 23 22.86 41.28 -10.25
C GLN A 23 22.89 42.75 -9.80
N PRO A 24 21.82 43.53 -10.05
CA PRO A 24 21.67 44.86 -9.50
C PRO A 24 21.49 44.78 -7.98
N GLY A 25 22.29 45.54 -7.25
CA GLY A 25 22.27 45.56 -5.78
C GLY A 25 21.31 46.60 -5.23
N ARG A 26 20.84 46.37 -4.00
CA ARG A 26 19.99 47.31 -3.30
C ARG A 26 20.74 48.61 -2.94
N SER A 27 20.07 49.75 -3.12
CA SER A 27 20.59 51.04 -2.67
C SER A 27 20.31 51.25 -1.18
N ASN A 28 21.29 50.93 -0.32
CA ASN A 28 21.18 51.06 1.14
C ASN A 28 21.55 52.47 1.68
N ALA A 29 21.68 53.47 0.80
CA ALA A 29 22.23 54.79 1.10
C ALA A 29 21.58 55.47 2.33
N PHE A 30 20.25 55.47 2.43
CA PHE A 30 19.54 56.09 3.54
C PHE A 30 19.77 55.37 4.89
N ARG A 31 19.86 54.04 4.88
CA ARG A 31 20.13 53.26 6.10
C ARG A 31 21.55 53.49 6.61
N ILE A 32 22.50 53.59 5.67
CA ILE A 32 23.89 53.88 5.97
C ILE A 32 24.03 55.31 6.49
N ALA A 33 23.42 56.30 5.83
CA ALA A 33 23.43 57.69 6.25
C ALA A 33 22.88 57.86 7.69
N ALA A 34 21.72 57.28 7.98
CA ALA A 34 21.14 57.30 9.33
C ALA A 34 22.08 56.72 10.40
N ARG A 35 22.76 55.60 10.11
CA ARG A 35 23.72 54.99 11.06
C ARG A 35 25.01 55.79 11.22
N LEU A 36 25.46 56.47 10.17
CA LEU A 36 26.62 57.37 10.23
C LEU A 36 26.32 58.68 10.99
N GLY A 37 25.09 58.83 11.51
CA GLY A 37 24.71 59.93 12.39
C GLY A 37 23.92 61.04 11.71
N LEU A 38 23.43 60.84 10.48
CA LEU A 38 22.50 61.81 9.88
C LEU A 38 21.19 61.84 10.69
N PRO A 39 20.69 63.04 11.07
CA PRO A 39 19.38 63.19 11.70
C PRO A 39 18.26 62.53 10.89
N GLY A 40 17.36 61.80 11.55
CA GLY A 40 16.24 61.10 10.90
C GLY A 40 15.38 62.03 10.04
N GLU A 41 15.12 63.24 10.52
CA GLU A 41 14.37 64.28 9.79
C GLU A 41 15.00 64.69 8.45
N LEU A 42 16.32 64.59 8.31
CA LEU A 42 17.02 64.84 7.04
C LEU A 42 16.91 63.64 6.11
N VAL A 43 16.97 62.42 6.65
CA VAL A 43 16.79 61.19 5.89
C VAL A 43 15.37 61.08 5.35
N ASP A 44 14.37 61.43 6.16
CA ASP A 44 12.97 61.39 5.77
C ASP A 44 12.66 62.44 4.70
N ARG A 45 13.12 63.69 4.88
CA ARG A 45 13.05 64.70 3.81
C ARG A 45 13.74 64.26 2.52
N ALA A 46 14.86 63.55 2.62
CA ALA A 46 15.58 63.06 1.44
C ALA A 46 14.79 61.97 0.69
N ARG A 47 13.91 61.22 1.38
CA ARG A 47 13.00 60.26 0.74
C ARG A 47 11.89 60.95 -0.05
N ASP A 48 11.43 62.11 0.39
CA ASP A 48 10.39 62.88 -0.31
C ASP A 48 10.85 63.38 -1.70
N PHE A 49 12.17 63.45 -1.94
CA PHE A 49 12.73 63.77 -3.26
C PHE A 49 12.79 62.58 -4.23
N MET A 50 12.44 61.36 -3.79
CA MET A 50 12.42 60.20 -4.68
C MET A 50 11.21 60.21 -5.61
N THR A 51 11.42 59.80 -6.86
CA THR A 51 10.30 59.64 -7.80
C THR A 51 9.51 58.36 -7.53
N VAL A 52 8.25 58.33 -7.99
CA VAL A 52 7.40 57.14 -7.87
C VAL A 52 8.03 55.91 -8.56
N GLU A 53 8.73 56.08 -9.69
CA GLU A 53 9.44 54.95 -10.32
C GLU A 53 10.60 54.44 -9.47
N GLN A 54 11.37 55.33 -8.83
CA GLN A 54 12.50 54.94 -7.98
C GLN A 54 12.04 54.15 -6.75
N VAL A 55 10.91 54.52 -6.15
CA VAL A 55 10.31 53.80 -5.03
C VAL A 55 9.86 52.40 -5.46
N ARG A 56 9.15 52.28 -6.59
CA ARG A 56 8.71 50.98 -7.13
C ARG A 56 9.88 50.07 -7.48
N LEU A 57 10.94 50.62 -8.06
CA LEU A 57 12.14 49.85 -8.39
C LEU A 57 12.82 49.30 -7.13
N ASP A 58 12.94 50.11 -6.07
CA ASP A 58 13.51 49.64 -4.79
C ASP A 58 12.65 48.55 -4.14
N GLU A 59 11.31 48.65 -4.22
CA GLU A 59 10.40 47.60 -3.76
C GLU A 59 10.55 46.29 -4.54
N LEU A 60 10.66 46.37 -5.88
CA LEU A 60 10.91 45.20 -6.73
C LEU A 60 12.25 44.54 -6.42
N MET A 61 13.31 45.33 -6.23
CA MET A 61 14.62 44.80 -5.83
C MET A 61 14.57 44.10 -4.47
N ARG A 62 13.88 44.67 -3.47
CA ARG A 62 13.70 44.03 -2.16
C ARG A 62 12.96 42.69 -2.25
N ASN A 63 11.93 42.62 -3.10
CA ASN A 63 11.18 41.38 -3.30
C ASN A 63 12.02 40.32 -4.01
N LEU A 64 12.82 40.72 -5.00
CA LEU A 64 13.72 39.84 -5.72
C LEU A 64 14.80 39.26 -4.80
N GLU A 65 15.44 40.10 -3.99
CA GLU A 65 16.49 39.69 -3.03
C GLU A 65 15.93 38.69 -2.01
N ARG A 66 14.77 38.99 -1.41
CA ARG A 66 14.09 38.06 -0.50
C ARG A 66 13.75 36.74 -1.19
N ALA A 67 13.23 36.78 -2.42
CA ALA A 67 12.91 35.57 -3.17
C ALA A 67 14.16 34.75 -3.51
N GLN A 68 15.28 35.40 -3.83
CA GLN A 68 16.55 34.74 -4.08
C GLN A 68 17.10 34.07 -2.82
N GLN A 69 17.11 34.78 -1.69
CA GLN A 69 17.58 34.23 -0.43
C GLN A 69 16.72 33.03 0.03
N GLU A 70 15.39 33.16 -0.05
CA GLU A 70 14.50 32.04 0.25
C GLU A 70 14.71 30.85 -0.71
N ALA A 71 15.02 31.10 -1.99
CA ALA A 71 15.30 30.05 -2.96
C ALA A 71 16.62 29.34 -2.65
N GLU A 72 17.66 30.08 -2.26
CA GLU A 72 18.98 29.54 -1.90
C GLU A 72 18.87 28.67 -0.64
N GLU A 73 18.19 29.15 0.41
CA GLU A 73 17.93 28.38 1.63
C GLU A 73 17.12 27.09 1.35
N LYS A 74 16.09 27.19 0.51
CA LYS A 74 15.29 26.01 0.09
C LYS A 74 16.13 25.03 -0.73
N GLN A 75 17.03 25.53 -1.58
CA GLN A 75 17.90 24.69 -2.40
C GLN A 75 18.92 23.94 -1.54
N GLU A 76 19.52 24.61 -0.56
CA GLU A 76 20.48 23.99 0.37
C GLU A 76 19.80 22.92 1.24
N THR A 77 18.66 23.24 1.84
CA THR A 77 17.89 22.28 2.65
C THR A 77 17.41 21.08 1.83
N ALA A 78 16.94 21.31 0.59
CA ALA A 78 16.57 20.23 -0.32
C ALA A 78 17.75 19.33 -0.69
N ALA A 79 18.95 19.90 -0.87
CA ALA A 79 20.15 19.12 -1.16
C ALA A 79 20.54 18.21 0.02
N ILE A 80 20.49 18.73 1.26
CA ILE A 80 20.76 17.95 2.47
C ILE A 80 19.75 16.79 2.60
N LEU A 81 18.46 17.09 2.51
CA LEU A 81 17.40 16.08 2.61
C LEU A 81 17.50 15.01 1.51
N ALA A 82 17.90 15.41 0.29
CA ALA A 82 18.10 14.47 -0.81
C ALA A 82 19.24 13.49 -0.54
N GLU A 83 20.36 13.96 0.03
CA GLU A 83 21.47 13.09 0.41
C GLU A 83 21.10 12.15 1.57
N GLU A 84 20.38 12.64 2.58
CA GLU A 84 19.86 11.79 3.66
C GLU A 84 18.91 10.71 3.14
N ALA A 85 17.99 11.08 2.24
CA ALA A 85 17.06 10.15 1.61
C ALA A 85 17.77 9.09 0.77
N ARG A 86 18.82 9.46 0.02
CA ARG A 86 19.67 8.52 -0.73
C ARG A 86 20.38 7.55 0.22
N ALA A 87 21.01 8.05 1.27
CA ALA A 87 21.70 7.22 2.25
C ALA A 87 20.75 6.25 2.98
N LEU A 88 19.53 6.68 3.30
CA LEU A 88 18.52 5.82 3.92
C LEU A 88 18.04 4.74 2.94
N LYS A 89 17.77 5.12 1.68
CA LYS A 89 17.36 4.19 0.64
C LYS A 89 18.39 3.08 0.42
N GLU A 90 19.67 3.43 0.31
CA GLU A 90 20.74 2.43 0.16
C GLU A 90 20.83 1.47 1.36
N LYS A 91 20.60 1.96 2.58
CA LYS A 91 20.54 1.10 3.78
C LYS A 91 19.36 0.14 3.72
N CYS A 92 18.18 0.63 3.35
CA CYS A 92 16.99 -0.20 3.19
C CYS A 92 17.20 -1.29 2.13
N GLU A 93 17.73 -0.92 0.95
CA GLU A 93 18.01 -1.86 -0.13
C GLU A 93 19.00 -2.97 0.30
N LYS A 94 20.05 -2.62 1.05
CA LYS A 94 20.99 -3.62 1.60
C LYS A 94 20.30 -4.58 2.58
N VAL A 95 19.48 -4.06 3.49
CA VAL A 95 18.74 -4.90 4.45
C VAL A 95 17.74 -5.80 3.74
N GLU A 96 17.03 -5.29 2.73
CA GLU A 96 16.10 -6.08 1.92
C GLU A 96 16.82 -7.21 1.17
N GLN A 97 17.99 -6.93 0.57
CA GLN A 97 18.81 -7.95 -0.09
C GLN A 97 19.31 -9.01 0.90
N GLU A 98 19.78 -8.62 2.08
CA GLU A 98 20.18 -9.56 3.12
C GLU A 98 19.01 -10.43 3.59
N LEU A 99 17.83 -9.84 3.80
CA LEU A 99 16.63 -10.57 4.20
C LEU A 99 16.17 -11.54 3.11
N ALA A 100 16.21 -11.10 1.85
CA ALA A 100 15.90 -11.96 0.70
C ALA A 100 16.85 -13.15 0.63
N GLY A 101 18.16 -12.92 0.76
CA GLY A 101 19.16 -13.98 0.76
C GLY A 101 19.02 -14.95 1.94
N ARG A 102 18.75 -14.44 3.15
CA ARG A 102 18.48 -15.28 4.33
C ARG A 102 17.22 -16.11 4.15
N ARG A 103 16.16 -15.53 3.59
CA ARG A 103 14.90 -16.23 3.30
C ARG A 103 15.12 -17.35 2.29
N GLU A 104 15.85 -17.08 1.21
CA GLU A 104 16.17 -18.09 0.19
C GLU A 104 17.01 -19.23 0.79
N ALA A 105 18.03 -18.92 1.59
CA ALA A 105 18.84 -19.93 2.27
C ALA A 105 18.02 -20.81 3.23
N ILE A 106 17.11 -20.21 4.01
CA ILE A 106 16.20 -20.95 4.90
C ILE A 106 15.29 -21.87 4.09
N LEU A 107 14.69 -21.39 3.00
CA LEU A 107 13.81 -22.18 2.14
C LEU A 107 14.56 -23.29 1.42
N ALA A 108 15.79 -23.04 0.96
CA ALA A 108 16.64 -24.04 0.34
C ALA A 108 16.97 -25.17 1.34
N LYS A 109 17.43 -24.80 2.55
CA LYS A 109 17.74 -25.77 3.61
C LYS A 109 16.52 -26.57 4.03
N ALA A 110 15.37 -25.91 4.25
CA ALA A 110 14.13 -26.59 4.56
C ALA A 110 13.67 -27.53 3.44
N GLY A 111 13.86 -27.13 2.18
CA GLY A 111 13.56 -27.96 1.01
C GLY A 111 14.46 -29.19 0.91
N GLU A 112 15.75 -29.06 1.22
CA GLU A 112 16.68 -30.19 1.28
C GLU A 112 16.34 -31.17 2.40
N GLU A 113 16.07 -30.67 3.60
CA GLU A 113 15.65 -31.46 4.75
C GLU A 113 14.33 -32.21 4.47
N ALA A 114 13.34 -31.53 3.87
CA ALA A 114 12.09 -32.14 3.48
C ALA A 114 12.28 -33.24 2.42
N ARG A 115 13.12 -33.01 1.40
CA ARG A 115 13.44 -34.03 0.38
C ARG A 115 14.16 -35.22 1.01
N ALA A 116 15.10 -34.99 1.93
CA ALA A 116 15.80 -36.06 2.65
C ALA A 116 14.82 -36.90 3.48
N LEU A 117 13.91 -36.25 4.20
CA LEU A 117 12.87 -36.92 4.99
C LEU A 117 11.94 -37.76 4.12
N VAL A 118 11.45 -37.21 3.01
CA VAL A 118 10.57 -37.96 2.07
C VAL A 118 11.30 -39.15 1.46
N ARG A 119 12.58 -39.01 1.09
CA ARG A 119 13.39 -40.13 0.60
C ARG A 119 13.55 -41.23 1.65
N ALA A 120 13.88 -40.87 2.89
CA ALA A 120 14.00 -41.83 3.99
C ALA A 120 12.66 -42.54 4.25
N ALA A 121 11.56 -41.80 4.33
CA ALA A 121 10.22 -42.36 4.52
C ALA A 121 9.80 -43.32 3.38
N ARG A 122 10.16 -43.02 2.13
CA ARG A 122 9.91 -43.92 0.98
C ARG A 122 10.70 -45.22 1.10
N GLN A 123 11.99 -45.13 1.43
CA GLN A 123 12.85 -46.32 1.61
C GLN A 123 12.35 -47.20 2.75
N GLU A 124 11.95 -46.60 3.88
CA GLU A 124 11.36 -47.33 5.02
C GLU A 124 10.03 -48.00 4.63
N ALA A 125 9.17 -47.32 3.86
CA ALA A 125 7.92 -47.88 3.38
C ALA A 125 8.14 -49.04 2.40
N GLU A 126 9.07 -48.91 1.45
CA GLU A 126 9.42 -49.99 0.51
C GLU A 126 9.98 -51.22 1.24
N ALA A 127 10.84 -51.02 2.24
CA ALA A 127 11.36 -52.09 3.07
C ALA A 127 10.25 -52.79 3.86
N ALA A 128 9.33 -52.03 4.45
CA ALA A 128 8.18 -52.59 5.17
C ALA A 128 7.23 -53.38 4.24
N ILE A 129 6.99 -52.89 3.02
CA ILE A 129 6.18 -53.60 2.01
C ILE A 129 6.87 -54.90 1.58
N LYS A 130 8.20 -54.88 1.41
CA LYS A 130 8.97 -56.08 1.06
C LYS A 130 8.90 -57.13 2.17
N GLU A 131 9.11 -56.73 3.43
CA GLU A 131 8.99 -57.61 4.61
C GLU A 131 7.57 -58.21 4.70
N LEU A 132 6.54 -57.39 4.48
CA LEU A 132 5.15 -57.86 4.47
C LEU A 132 4.89 -58.90 3.37
N ARG A 133 5.37 -58.67 2.14
CA ARG A 133 5.23 -59.64 1.03
C ARG A 133 5.89 -60.97 1.35
N GLU A 134 7.05 -60.94 2.01
CA GLU A 134 7.77 -62.14 2.44
C GLU A 134 7.05 -62.89 3.58
N LYS A 135 6.42 -62.19 4.53
CA LYS A 135 5.60 -62.83 5.60
C LYS A 135 4.30 -63.43 5.06
N ILE A 136 3.58 -62.71 4.20
CA ILE A 136 2.33 -63.17 3.58
C ILE A 136 2.54 -64.45 2.75
N SER A 137 3.71 -64.60 2.12
CA SER A 137 4.04 -65.79 1.34
C SER A 137 4.41 -67.02 2.19
N ARG A 138 4.76 -66.84 3.48
CA ARG A 138 5.15 -67.92 4.40
C ARG A 138 4.04 -68.38 5.36
N GLU A 139 3.04 -67.56 5.65
CA GLU A 139 2.01 -67.87 6.67
C GLU A 139 0.63 -68.30 6.10
N THR A 140 -0.13 -69.06 6.90
CA THR A 140 -1.53 -69.46 6.64
C THR A 140 -2.52 -68.32 6.91
N ALA A 141 -3.80 -68.49 6.49
CA ALA A 141 -4.80 -67.42 6.39
C ALA A 141 -4.95 -66.51 7.64
N GLY A 142 -4.83 -67.05 8.86
CA GLY A 142 -4.90 -66.25 10.10
C GLY A 142 -3.67 -65.40 10.41
N GLY A 143 -2.47 -65.80 9.96
CA GLY A 143 -1.24 -65.00 10.09
C GLY A 143 -1.19 -63.83 9.11
N ARG A 144 -1.81 -64.00 7.92
CA ARG A 144 -1.91 -62.94 6.90
C ARG A 144 -2.67 -61.72 7.38
N GLU A 145 -3.80 -61.88 8.09
CA GLU A 145 -4.56 -60.75 8.62
C GLU A 145 -3.79 -59.98 9.70
N ALA A 146 -3.11 -60.68 10.61
CA ALA A 146 -2.26 -60.07 11.62
C ALA A 146 -1.08 -59.30 10.99
N ALA A 147 -0.42 -59.88 9.98
CA ALA A 147 0.68 -59.23 9.26
C ALA A 147 0.24 -57.97 8.50
N ILE A 148 -0.95 -58.00 7.87
CA ILE A 148 -1.51 -56.84 7.16
C ILE A 148 -1.84 -55.71 8.14
N GLN A 149 -2.40 -56.03 9.32
CA GLN A 149 -2.72 -55.03 10.34
C GLN A 149 -1.45 -54.39 10.93
N GLU A 150 -0.42 -55.19 11.23
CA GLU A 150 0.88 -54.68 11.72
C GLU A 150 1.54 -53.72 10.70
N ALA A 151 1.47 -54.07 9.41
CA ALA A 151 1.99 -53.21 8.35
C ALA A 151 1.20 -51.90 8.19
N ARG A 152 -0.14 -51.93 8.34
CA ARG A 152 -0.98 -50.72 8.37
C ARG A 152 -0.60 -49.80 9.53
N ASP A 153 -0.36 -50.36 10.72
CA ASP A 153 0.03 -49.58 11.90
C ASP A 153 1.43 -48.96 11.75
N ARG A 154 2.40 -49.70 11.18
CA ARG A 154 3.74 -49.17 10.86
C ARG A 154 3.68 -48.04 9.82
N LEU A 155 2.91 -48.21 8.74
CA LEU A 155 2.71 -47.18 7.72
C LEU A 155 1.99 -45.95 8.27
N GLY A 156 1.01 -46.13 9.17
CA GLY A 156 0.33 -45.04 9.86
C GLY A 156 1.26 -44.21 10.74
N LYS A 157 2.17 -44.86 11.48
CA LYS A 157 3.20 -44.18 12.29
C LYS A 157 4.18 -43.37 11.43
N LEU A 158 4.58 -43.90 10.28
CA LEU A 158 5.44 -43.19 9.32
C LEU A 158 4.75 -41.96 8.74
N ARG A 159 3.49 -42.09 8.33
CA ARG A 159 2.67 -40.97 7.85
C ARG A 159 2.56 -39.87 8.91
N GLY A 160 2.30 -40.23 10.17
CA GLY A 160 2.23 -39.27 11.27
C GLY A 160 3.55 -38.53 11.56
N ARG A 161 4.71 -39.11 11.26
CA ARG A 161 6.02 -38.43 11.38
C ARG A 161 6.24 -37.42 10.25
N VAL A 162 5.79 -37.74 9.04
CA VAL A 162 5.87 -36.86 7.86
C VAL A 162 4.91 -35.68 8.02
N ASP A 163 3.67 -35.93 8.46
CA ASP A 163 2.65 -34.90 8.68
C ASP A 163 3.01 -33.95 9.83
N LYS A 164 3.78 -34.40 10.84
CA LYS A 164 4.30 -33.54 11.92
C LYS A 164 5.51 -32.69 11.50
N ALA A 165 6.30 -33.16 10.54
CA ALA A 165 7.49 -32.47 10.06
C ALA A 165 7.18 -31.40 8.99
N VAL A 166 6.03 -31.51 8.34
CA VAL A 166 5.45 -30.44 7.53
C VAL A 166 4.49 -29.67 8.41
N PRO A 167 4.90 -28.54 9.04
CA PRO A 167 3.94 -27.73 9.76
C PRO A 167 2.87 -27.26 8.77
N GLY A 168 1.66 -27.80 8.89
CA GLY A 168 0.48 -27.16 8.32
C GLY A 168 0.47 -25.72 8.81
N LYS A 169 0.16 -24.75 7.93
CA LYS A 169 0.11 -23.34 8.30
C LYS A 169 -0.70 -23.17 9.58
N THR A 170 -0.03 -22.96 10.71
CA THR A 170 -0.67 -22.63 11.97
C THR A 170 -1.06 -21.17 11.87
N PHE A 171 -2.34 -20.94 11.64
CA PHE A 171 -2.85 -19.59 11.60
C PHE A 171 -2.88 -19.02 13.02
N ALA A 172 -2.38 -17.81 13.23
CA ALA A 172 -2.43 -17.15 14.53
C ALA A 172 -3.90 -16.93 14.97
N GLY A 173 -4.17 -17.00 16.28
CA GLY A 173 -5.46 -16.68 16.91
C GLY A 173 -6.12 -17.85 17.66
N ASN A 174 -7.15 -17.53 18.47
CA ASN A 174 -7.86 -18.49 19.30
C ASN A 174 -8.80 -19.37 18.48
N VAL A 175 -8.66 -20.70 18.64
CA VAL A 175 -9.63 -21.69 18.17
C VAL A 175 -10.88 -21.59 19.08
N PRO A 176 -12.06 -21.27 18.54
CA PRO A 176 -13.26 -21.15 19.36
C PRO A 176 -13.76 -22.54 19.79
N SER A 177 -13.78 -22.82 21.08
CA SER A 177 -14.28 -24.08 21.67
C SER A 177 -15.82 -24.20 21.61
N ASP A 178 -16.52 -23.08 21.69
CA ASP A 178 -17.99 -23.02 21.78
C ASP A 178 -18.55 -22.13 20.67
N LEU A 179 -18.79 -22.70 19.50
CA LEU A 179 -19.42 -22.00 18.37
C LEU A 179 -20.93 -22.28 18.34
N ARG A 180 -21.73 -21.22 18.38
CA ARG A 180 -23.18 -21.28 18.19
C ARG A 180 -23.56 -20.99 16.74
N PRO A 181 -24.66 -21.56 16.22
CA PRO A 181 -25.24 -21.14 14.95
C PRO A 181 -25.50 -19.64 14.93
N GLY A 182 -25.00 -18.97 13.90
CA GLY A 182 -25.08 -17.52 13.71
C GLY A 182 -23.88 -16.72 14.22
N GLU A 183 -22.86 -17.33 14.83
CA GLU A 183 -21.64 -16.61 15.22
C GLU A 183 -20.71 -16.34 14.03
N ASP A 184 -20.10 -15.16 14.03
CA ASP A 184 -19.08 -14.77 13.06
C ASP A 184 -17.76 -15.50 13.34
N VAL A 185 -17.24 -16.16 12.32
CA VAL A 185 -15.96 -16.88 12.34
C VAL A 185 -15.10 -16.40 11.19
N TYR A 186 -13.80 -16.32 11.45
CA TYR A 186 -12.81 -16.01 10.45
C TYR A 186 -12.12 -17.30 9.99
N LEU A 187 -12.01 -17.47 8.68
CA LEU A 187 -11.32 -18.59 8.05
C LEU A 187 -9.96 -18.10 7.50
N PRO A 188 -8.85 -18.35 8.21
CA PRO A 188 -7.55 -17.83 7.81
C PRO A 188 -7.02 -18.42 6.50
N LYS A 189 -7.40 -19.64 6.13
CA LYS A 189 -7.03 -20.25 4.83
C LYS A 189 -7.62 -19.49 3.63
N PHE A 190 -8.80 -18.90 3.81
CA PHE A 190 -9.54 -18.21 2.77
C PHE A 190 -9.52 -16.68 2.95
N SER A 191 -8.88 -16.19 4.02
CA SER A 191 -8.89 -14.79 4.47
C SER A 191 -10.28 -14.15 4.46
N GLN A 192 -11.31 -14.92 4.80
CA GLN A 192 -12.71 -14.51 4.69
C GLN A 192 -13.45 -14.71 6.00
N LYS A 193 -14.41 -13.81 6.26
CA LYS A 193 -15.37 -13.94 7.35
C LYS A 193 -16.57 -14.76 6.88
N GLY A 194 -17.04 -15.66 7.73
CA GLY A 194 -18.24 -16.43 7.52
C GLY A 194 -19.05 -16.51 8.81
N TYR A 195 -20.22 -17.12 8.74
CA TYR A 195 -21.04 -17.38 9.92
C TYR A 195 -21.30 -18.88 10.06
N VAL A 196 -21.39 -19.32 11.31
CA VAL A 196 -21.63 -20.73 11.64
C VAL A 196 -23.09 -21.09 11.33
N LEU A 197 -23.31 -22.15 10.56
CA LEU A 197 -24.65 -22.68 10.25
C LEU A 197 -25.07 -23.75 11.25
N SER A 198 -24.15 -24.61 11.68
CA SER A 198 -24.42 -25.70 12.62
C SER A 198 -23.32 -25.79 13.68
N PRO A 199 -23.65 -26.22 14.92
CA PRO A 199 -22.65 -26.43 15.95
C PRO A 199 -21.65 -27.54 15.55
N PRO A 200 -20.50 -27.65 16.23
CA PRO A 200 -19.49 -28.69 15.94
C PRO A 200 -20.10 -30.09 16.08
N GLY A 201 -19.96 -30.92 15.03
CA GLY A 201 -20.36 -32.32 15.07
C GLY A 201 -19.43 -33.18 15.95
N PRO A 202 -19.73 -34.47 16.17
CA PRO A 202 -18.91 -35.39 16.97
C PRO A 202 -17.45 -35.55 16.51
N GLY A 203 -17.15 -35.14 15.26
CA GLY A 203 -15.81 -35.15 14.66
C GLY A 203 -15.09 -33.79 14.63
N GLY A 204 -15.64 -32.76 15.30
CA GLY A 204 -15.01 -31.43 15.35
C GLY A 204 -15.15 -30.61 14.06
N GLU A 205 -15.99 -31.03 13.11
CA GLU A 205 -16.32 -30.26 11.91
C GLU A 205 -17.50 -29.31 12.16
N VAL A 206 -17.39 -28.09 11.64
CA VAL A 206 -18.39 -27.03 11.74
C VAL A 206 -18.82 -26.63 10.34
N GLN A 207 -20.13 -26.56 10.09
CA GLN A 207 -20.63 -26.03 8.84
C GLN A 207 -20.65 -24.50 8.91
N VAL A 208 -19.92 -23.86 8.00
CA VAL A 208 -19.80 -22.41 7.92
C VAL A 208 -20.25 -21.92 6.55
N GLN A 209 -20.94 -20.79 6.53
CA GLN A 209 -21.29 -20.09 5.29
C GLN A 209 -20.37 -18.90 5.10
N VAL A 210 -19.70 -18.87 3.95
CA VAL A 210 -18.81 -17.78 3.53
C VAL A 210 -19.40 -17.19 2.25
N GLY A 211 -20.00 -16.01 2.36
CA GLY A 211 -20.78 -15.41 1.26
C GLY A 211 -21.94 -16.32 0.83
N ILE A 212 -21.91 -16.80 -0.41
CA ILE A 212 -22.92 -17.69 -1.01
C ILE A 212 -22.60 -19.19 -0.85
N LEU A 213 -21.39 -19.54 -0.39
CA LEU A 213 -20.90 -20.92 -0.35
C LEU A 213 -21.01 -21.48 1.08
N LYS A 214 -21.51 -22.72 1.18
CA LYS A 214 -21.59 -23.49 2.43
C LYS A 214 -20.50 -24.56 2.42
N MET A 215 -19.68 -24.63 3.47
CA MET A 215 -18.58 -25.58 3.58
C MET A 215 -18.46 -26.15 4.99
N ASN A 216 -17.96 -27.39 5.09
CA ASN A 216 -17.59 -28.01 6.36
C ASN A 216 -16.10 -27.76 6.62
N VAL A 217 -15.78 -27.20 7.77
CA VAL A 217 -14.41 -26.80 8.14
C VAL A 217 -14.09 -27.34 9.53
N PRO A 218 -12.91 -27.94 9.75
CA PRO A 218 -12.48 -28.35 11.08
C PRO A 218 -12.39 -27.15 12.03
N LEU A 219 -12.81 -27.33 13.28
CA LEU A 219 -12.79 -26.28 14.31
C LEU A 219 -11.39 -25.66 14.48
N GLU A 220 -10.33 -26.45 14.32
CA GLU A 220 -8.92 -26.02 14.40
C GLU A 220 -8.52 -24.99 13.34
N GLU A 221 -9.23 -24.94 12.22
CA GLU A 221 -9.01 -24.02 11.11
C GLU A 221 -9.85 -22.75 11.22
N LEU A 222 -10.76 -22.67 12.19
CA LEU A 222 -11.60 -21.51 12.46
C LEU A 222 -10.96 -20.63 13.53
N ARG A 223 -11.14 -19.32 13.39
CA ARG A 223 -10.80 -18.33 14.41
C ARG A 223 -12.05 -17.57 14.78
N ARG A 224 -12.24 -17.29 16.08
CA ARG A 224 -13.36 -16.44 16.50
C ARG A 224 -13.12 -15.05 15.91
N ALA A 225 -14.10 -14.50 15.22
CA ALA A 225 -14.04 -13.09 14.86
C ALA A 225 -14.17 -12.31 16.17
N GLU A 226 -13.10 -11.63 16.62
CA GLU A 226 -13.20 -10.80 17.81
C GLU A 226 -14.28 -9.74 17.60
N LYS A 227 -15.25 -9.70 18.52
CA LYS A 227 -16.14 -8.56 18.70
C LYS A 227 -15.44 -7.56 19.62
N THR A 228 -14.46 -6.86 19.09
CA THR A 228 -13.80 -5.75 19.78
C THR A 228 -14.13 -4.46 19.05
N GLY A 229 -14.97 -3.65 19.70
CA GLY A 229 -14.97 -2.22 19.46
C GLY A 229 -13.56 -1.69 19.72
N VAL A 230 -13.06 -0.89 18.77
CA VAL A 230 -11.97 0.07 18.84
C VAL A 230 -10.96 -0.12 20.00
N SER A 231 -9.80 -0.73 19.72
CA SER A 231 -8.49 -0.17 20.10
C SER A 231 -7.31 -0.93 19.46
N GLY A 232 -6.56 -0.22 18.62
CA GLY A 232 -5.10 -0.23 18.50
C GLY A 232 -4.34 -1.55 18.30
N GLY A 233 -3.85 -1.78 17.07
CA GLY A 233 -2.85 -2.84 16.80
C GLY A 233 -2.53 -3.18 15.34
N GLN A 234 -2.40 -2.16 14.47
CA GLN A 234 -1.62 -2.13 13.21
C GLN A 234 -1.69 -3.30 12.20
N THR A 235 -2.33 -3.01 11.05
CA THR A 235 -1.57 -2.96 9.79
C THR A 235 -2.03 -1.69 9.07
N GLU A 236 -1.25 -0.62 9.20
CA GLU A 236 -1.61 0.75 8.78
C GLU A 236 -1.87 0.89 7.26
N VAL A 237 -1.55 -0.14 6.47
CA VAL A 237 -1.86 -0.17 5.05
C VAL A 237 -3.29 -0.70 4.79
N GLY A 238 -3.76 -1.67 5.59
CA GLY A 238 -5.06 -2.32 5.39
C GLY A 238 -6.24 -1.49 5.87
N ASP A 239 -6.09 -0.78 6.99
CA ASP A 239 -7.18 0.01 7.58
C ASP A 239 -7.39 1.35 6.85
N VAL A 240 -6.34 1.90 6.22
CA VAL A 240 -6.47 3.06 5.31
C VAL A 240 -7.16 2.66 4.00
N LEU A 241 -6.91 1.44 3.51
CA LEU A 241 -7.60 0.86 2.35
C LEU A 241 -9.07 0.53 2.67
N LEU A 242 -9.36 -0.04 3.84
CA LEU A 242 -10.71 -0.45 4.24
C LEU A 242 -11.57 0.72 4.76
N GLY A 243 -10.95 1.72 5.40
CA GLY A 243 -11.60 2.96 5.82
C GLY A 243 -12.04 3.81 4.63
N LYS A 244 -11.19 3.92 3.60
CA LYS A 244 -11.58 4.54 2.32
C LYS A 244 -12.64 3.72 1.60
N ALA A 245 -12.53 2.39 1.60
CA ALA A 245 -13.51 1.51 0.97
C ALA A 245 -14.96 1.71 1.48
N ARG A 246 -15.14 2.13 2.74
CA ARG A 246 -16.46 2.40 3.33
C ARG A 246 -17.05 3.78 3.00
N GLU A 247 -16.27 4.70 2.46
CA GLU A 247 -16.69 6.09 2.15
C GLU A 247 -16.53 6.46 0.66
N ILE A 248 -16.26 5.51 -0.24
CA ILE A 248 -16.21 5.82 -1.66
C ILE A 248 -17.62 6.09 -2.17
N SER A 249 -17.81 7.34 -2.60
CA SER A 249 -19.01 7.78 -3.32
C SER A 249 -19.23 6.89 -4.55
N HIS A 250 -20.49 6.51 -4.81
CA HIS A 250 -20.89 5.82 -6.04
C HIS A 250 -20.73 6.69 -7.30
N GLU A 251 -20.44 7.98 -7.12
CA GLU A 251 -20.30 8.96 -8.18
C GLU A 251 -18.91 9.60 -8.14
N LEU A 252 -18.27 9.70 -9.32
CA LEU A 252 -17.03 10.43 -9.55
C LEU A 252 -17.28 11.60 -10.50
N ASP A 253 -17.03 12.82 -10.02
CA ASP A 253 -17.14 14.04 -10.84
C ASP A 253 -15.82 14.35 -11.56
N LEU A 254 -15.88 14.39 -12.88
CA LEU A 254 -14.76 14.61 -13.79
C LEU A 254 -14.91 15.92 -14.59
N ARG A 255 -15.94 16.72 -14.27
CA ARG A 255 -16.20 17.98 -14.97
C ARG A 255 -15.10 18.98 -14.68
N GLY A 256 -14.63 19.65 -15.73
CA GLY A 256 -13.59 20.68 -15.62
C GLY A 256 -12.15 20.14 -15.67
N LEU A 257 -11.96 18.82 -15.73
CA LEU A 257 -10.64 18.20 -15.90
C LEU A 257 -10.27 18.07 -17.39
N TYR A 258 -8.97 18.04 -17.68
CA TYR A 258 -8.47 17.62 -18.98
C TYR A 258 -8.56 16.09 -19.14
N ALA A 259 -8.55 15.60 -20.39
CA ALA A 259 -8.75 14.18 -20.69
C ALA A 259 -7.72 13.26 -19.99
N ASP A 260 -6.46 13.68 -19.92
CA ASP A 260 -5.39 12.89 -19.31
C ASP A 260 -5.49 12.86 -17.77
N GLU A 261 -5.93 13.96 -17.16
CA GLU A 261 -6.17 14.04 -15.71
C GLU A 261 -7.37 13.20 -15.30
N ALA A 262 -8.46 13.28 -16.08
CA ALA A 262 -9.66 12.50 -15.87
C ALA A 262 -9.38 11.00 -15.98
N LYS A 263 -8.52 10.58 -16.92
CA LYS A 263 -8.11 9.18 -17.06
C LYS A 263 -7.44 8.66 -15.78
N LEU A 264 -6.47 9.38 -15.24
CA LEU A 264 -5.75 8.96 -14.02
C LEU A 264 -6.69 8.87 -12.81
N GLN A 265 -7.65 9.80 -12.70
CA GLN A 265 -8.65 9.75 -11.63
C GLN A 265 -9.62 8.58 -11.78
N VAL A 266 -10.07 8.29 -13.00
CA VAL A 266 -10.96 7.15 -13.28
C VAL A 266 -10.27 5.83 -12.93
N GLU A 267 -9.03 5.63 -13.36
CA GLU A 267 -8.29 4.39 -13.08
C GLU A 267 -8.15 4.14 -11.57
N LYS A 268 -7.72 5.15 -10.81
CA LYS A 268 -7.63 5.08 -9.36
C LYS A 268 -8.98 4.82 -8.70
N TYR A 269 -10.03 5.49 -9.17
CA TYR A 269 -11.37 5.35 -8.61
C TYR A 269 -11.98 3.97 -8.89
N LEU A 270 -11.77 3.39 -10.07
CA LEU A 270 -12.24 2.04 -10.39
C LEU A 270 -11.56 0.99 -9.52
N ASP A 271 -10.27 1.18 -9.23
CA ASP A 271 -9.51 0.34 -8.31
C ASP A 271 -10.09 0.40 -6.90
N ASP A 272 -10.30 1.61 -6.39
CA ASP A 272 -10.87 1.87 -5.08
C ASP A 272 -12.32 1.32 -4.98
N ALA A 273 -13.14 1.52 -6.02
CA ALA A 273 -14.53 1.04 -6.08
C ALA A 273 -14.64 -0.50 -6.15
N CYS A 274 -13.71 -1.14 -6.88
CA CYS A 274 -13.62 -2.60 -6.94
C CYS A 274 -13.23 -3.18 -5.57
N LEU A 275 -12.27 -2.55 -4.88
CA LEU A 275 -11.87 -2.93 -3.52
C LEU A 275 -12.99 -2.71 -2.50
N ALA A 276 -13.83 -1.70 -2.70
CA ALA A 276 -15.03 -1.45 -1.91
C ALA A 276 -16.20 -2.40 -2.19
N GLY A 277 -16.10 -3.24 -3.22
CA GLY A 277 -17.17 -4.16 -3.62
C GLY A 277 -18.38 -3.45 -4.23
N LEU A 278 -18.20 -2.26 -4.82
CA LEU A 278 -19.25 -1.59 -5.56
C LEU A 278 -19.54 -2.36 -6.85
N SER A 279 -20.81 -2.68 -7.10
CA SER A 279 -21.21 -3.34 -8.34
C SER A 279 -21.42 -2.36 -9.50
N LYS A 280 -21.75 -1.11 -9.19
CA LYS A 280 -22.11 -0.07 -10.15
C LYS A 280 -21.61 1.29 -9.68
N VAL A 281 -21.02 2.05 -10.59
CA VAL A 281 -20.51 3.41 -10.36
C VAL A 281 -20.88 4.37 -11.49
N TYR A 282 -20.92 5.66 -11.19
CA TYR A 282 -21.34 6.74 -12.09
C TYR A 282 -20.19 7.73 -12.32
N LEU A 283 -19.74 7.86 -13.56
CA LEU A 283 -18.69 8.80 -13.96
C LEU A 283 -19.32 10.03 -14.62
N ILE A 284 -19.27 11.18 -13.94
CA ILE A 284 -19.90 12.43 -14.38
C ILE A 284 -18.87 13.25 -15.17
N HIS A 285 -18.92 13.17 -16.50
CA HIS A 285 -18.02 13.92 -17.40
C HIS A 285 -18.67 15.14 -18.06
N GLY A 286 -19.97 15.34 -17.83
CA GLY A 286 -20.74 16.44 -18.44
C GLY A 286 -21.10 16.19 -19.90
N LYS A 287 -21.97 17.05 -20.46
CA LYS A 287 -22.51 16.93 -21.82
C LYS A 287 -21.56 17.56 -22.87
N GLY A 288 -21.16 18.82 -22.64
CA GLY A 288 -20.07 19.54 -23.33
C GLY A 288 -19.89 19.24 -24.83
N THR A 289 -18.62 19.26 -25.28
CA THR A 289 -18.20 18.84 -26.62
C THR A 289 -18.09 17.32 -26.78
N GLY A 290 -18.28 16.56 -25.69
CA GLY A 290 -18.16 15.11 -25.67
C GLY A 290 -16.71 14.58 -25.68
N SER A 291 -15.69 15.45 -25.61
CA SER A 291 -14.28 15.05 -25.62
C SER A 291 -13.91 14.17 -24.42
N LEU A 292 -14.32 14.55 -23.21
CA LEU A 292 -14.10 13.76 -21.99
C LEU A 292 -14.80 12.40 -22.04
N ARG A 293 -16.05 12.38 -22.52
CA ARG A 293 -16.80 11.13 -22.74
C ARG A 293 -16.04 10.18 -23.67
N ALA A 294 -15.56 10.69 -24.80
CA ALA A 294 -14.84 9.88 -25.78
C ALA A 294 -13.52 9.32 -25.21
N ALA A 295 -12.81 10.12 -24.40
CA ALA A 295 -11.59 9.69 -23.72
C ALA A 295 -11.88 8.58 -22.69
N ILE A 296 -12.88 8.77 -21.82
CA ILE A 296 -13.27 7.80 -20.80
C ILE A 296 -13.78 6.50 -21.45
N HIS A 297 -14.64 6.58 -22.48
CA HIS A 297 -15.14 5.39 -23.18
C HIS A 297 -14.03 4.62 -23.88
N ARG A 298 -13.00 5.29 -24.38
CA ARG A 298 -11.82 4.62 -24.96
C ARG A 298 -11.05 3.86 -23.90
N ASP A 299 -10.93 4.43 -22.71
CA ASP A 299 -10.20 3.84 -21.59
C ASP A 299 -10.93 2.63 -20.99
N LEU A 300 -12.26 2.76 -20.79
CA LEU A 300 -13.10 1.69 -20.24
C LEU A 300 -13.18 0.44 -21.15
N LYS A 301 -13.05 0.58 -22.47
CA LYS A 301 -13.12 -0.55 -23.43
C LYS A 301 -12.02 -1.61 -23.23
N GLY A 302 -10.91 -1.26 -22.59
CA GLY A 302 -9.78 -2.16 -22.37
C GLY A 302 -9.52 -2.52 -20.90
N HIS A 303 -10.38 -2.06 -19.98
CA HIS A 303 -10.09 -2.15 -18.55
C HIS A 303 -10.53 -3.51 -17.97
N SER A 304 -9.61 -4.23 -17.34
CA SER A 304 -9.82 -5.60 -16.82
C SER A 304 -10.86 -5.73 -15.70
N ARG A 305 -11.23 -4.60 -15.09
CA ARG A 305 -12.14 -4.51 -13.92
C ARG A 305 -13.54 -4.02 -14.29
N VAL A 306 -13.77 -3.74 -15.58
CA VAL A 306 -15.05 -3.25 -16.11
C VAL A 306 -15.74 -4.40 -16.82
N LYS A 307 -16.92 -4.78 -16.33
CA LYS A 307 -17.74 -5.82 -16.94
C LYS A 307 -18.54 -5.27 -18.11
N SER A 308 -19.14 -4.10 -17.94
CA SER A 308 -19.89 -3.40 -18.97
C SER A 308 -19.95 -1.90 -18.66
N PHE A 309 -20.19 -1.07 -19.67
CA PHE A 309 -20.47 0.35 -19.45
C PHE A 309 -21.50 0.85 -20.46
N ARG A 310 -22.33 1.79 -20.02
CA ARG A 310 -23.36 2.45 -20.84
C ARG A 310 -23.49 3.92 -20.48
N LEU A 311 -24.18 4.68 -21.31
CA LEU A 311 -24.57 6.03 -20.96
C LEU A 311 -25.68 6.01 -19.90
N GLY A 312 -25.75 7.05 -19.08
CA GLY A 312 -26.80 7.23 -18.09
C GLY A 312 -28.18 7.34 -18.75
N GLU A 313 -29.18 6.74 -18.11
CA GLU A 313 -30.58 6.82 -18.54
C GLU A 313 -31.28 8.05 -17.94
N GLN A 314 -32.57 8.21 -18.24
CA GLN A 314 -33.39 9.29 -17.71
C GLN A 314 -33.56 9.13 -16.19
N GLY A 315 -32.88 9.98 -15.42
CA GLY A 315 -32.77 9.89 -13.95
C GLY A 315 -31.34 9.70 -13.44
N GLU A 316 -30.41 9.26 -14.31
CA GLU A 316 -28.99 9.01 -13.98
C GLU A 316 -28.04 10.07 -14.57
N GLY A 317 -28.57 11.22 -15.02
CA GLY A 317 -27.79 12.29 -15.64
C GLY A 317 -27.64 12.21 -17.18
N GLY A 318 -28.23 11.19 -17.82
CA GLY A 318 -28.30 11.08 -19.28
C GLY A 318 -26.93 10.94 -19.96
N TYR A 319 -26.79 11.54 -21.15
CA TYR A 319 -25.52 11.56 -21.92
C TYR A 319 -24.33 12.25 -21.23
N GLY A 320 -24.55 12.90 -20.08
CA GLY A 320 -23.49 13.55 -19.30
C GLY A 320 -22.82 12.64 -18.26
N VAL A 321 -23.32 11.41 -18.13
CA VAL A 321 -22.85 10.41 -17.17
C VAL A 321 -22.61 9.08 -17.89
N THR A 322 -21.53 8.41 -17.52
CA THR A 322 -21.27 7.03 -17.93
C THR A 322 -21.43 6.12 -16.72
N VAL A 323 -22.29 5.13 -16.86
CA VAL A 323 -22.58 4.10 -15.88
C VAL A 323 -21.66 2.92 -16.16
N VAL A 324 -20.91 2.49 -15.16
CA VAL A 324 -19.95 1.39 -15.27
C VAL A 324 -20.34 0.28 -14.30
N GLU A 325 -20.48 -0.93 -14.83
CA GLU A 325 -20.61 -2.16 -14.04
C GLU A 325 -19.24 -2.78 -13.83
N LEU A 326 -18.89 -3.01 -12.57
CA LEU A 326 -17.60 -3.59 -12.18
C LEU A 326 -17.68 -5.12 -12.18
N ALA A 327 -16.54 -5.76 -12.42
CA ALA A 327 -16.39 -7.21 -12.53
C ALA A 327 -16.19 -7.91 -11.18
#